data_AF-A0A2U1AN96-F1
#
_entry.id   AF-A0A2U1AN96-F1
#
_cell.length_a   1.000
_cell.length_b   1.000
_cell.length_c   1.000
_cell.angle_alpha   90.00
_cell.angle_beta   90.00
_cell.angle_gamma   90.00
#
_symmetry.space_group_name_H-M   'P 1'
#
loop_
_entity.id
_entity.type
_entity.pdbx_description
1 polymer ?
#
loop_
_entity_poly.entity_id
_entity_poly.type
_entity_poly.pdbx_seq_one_letter_code
_entity_poly.pdbx_strand_id
1 'polypeptide(L)'
;MLGCREFVNADEIARGLSPFQPEKVAVEAGRIMLQRIDELLRKKEDFALETTLATRSYAQTIKKAREIGFNVTLVYFWLTSPELAIQRVKNRVAEGGHNIPEEVIRRRYIKGVKNLFQLFIPICDYWIIIDNSQTPYNIVAEGQEEQVLKIQNQIVWEKLNALRHE
;
A
#
# COMPACT_ATOMS: atom_id res chain seq x y z
N MET A 1 -13.38 5.85 -12.57
CA MET A 1 -11.96 5.44 -12.74
C MET A 1 -11.11 6.64 -12.32
N LEU A 2 -10.09 6.47 -11.48
CA LEU A 2 -9.35 7.58 -10.81
C LEU A 2 -8.59 8.54 -11.75
N GLY A 3 -8.78 8.48 -13.07
CA GLY A 3 -8.10 9.33 -14.05
C GLY A 3 -6.59 9.09 -14.22
N CYS A 4 -5.98 8.34 -13.30
CA CYS A 4 -4.55 8.03 -13.28
C CYS A 4 -4.18 6.99 -14.34
N ARG A 5 -3.27 7.38 -15.24
CA ARG A 5 -2.81 6.52 -16.36
C ARG A 5 -1.52 5.77 -16.05
N GLU A 6 -0.77 6.21 -15.05
CA GLU A 6 0.54 5.67 -14.69
C GLU A 6 0.41 4.83 -13.41
N PHE A 7 0.69 3.53 -13.50
CA PHE A 7 0.78 2.64 -12.34
C PHE A 7 2.18 2.08 -12.24
N VAL A 8 2.92 2.50 -11.21
CA VAL A 8 4.30 2.08 -10.99
C VAL A 8 4.34 0.99 -9.92
N ASN A 9 4.66 -0.23 -10.31
CA ASN A 9 4.67 -1.41 -9.44
C ASN A 9 5.91 -2.28 -9.68
N ALA A 10 6.65 -2.62 -8.62
CA ALA A 10 7.90 -3.38 -8.74
C ALA A 10 7.68 -4.80 -9.27
N ASP A 11 6.56 -5.46 -8.95
CA ASP A 11 6.29 -6.82 -9.39
C ASP A 11 5.94 -6.85 -10.89
N GLU A 12 5.23 -5.84 -11.41
CA GLU A 12 4.99 -5.70 -12.85
C GLU A 12 6.28 -5.41 -13.62
N ILE A 13 7.13 -4.53 -13.08
CA ILE A 13 8.44 -4.25 -13.68
C ILE A 13 9.30 -5.52 -13.69
N ALA A 14 9.34 -6.27 -12.58
CA ALA A 14 10.08 -7.51 -12.49
C ALA A 14 9.57 -8.57 -13.49
N ARG A 15 8.25 -8.70 -13.66
CA ARG A 15 7.64 -9.55 -14.69
C ARG A 15 8.03 -9.12 -16.10
N GLY A 16 8.10 -7.82 -16.37
CA GLY A 16 8.55 -7.28 -17.66
C GLY A 16 10.02 -7.59 -17.96
N LEU A 17 10.89 -7.46 -16.97
CA LEU A 17 12.34 -7.74 -17.10
C LEU A 17 12.65 -9.23 -17.23
N SER A 18 11.99 -10.06 -16.43
CA SER A 18 12.23 -11.51 -16.36
C SER A 18 10.90 -12.25 -16.19
N PRO A 19 10.18 -12.52 -17.28
CA PRO A 19 8.83 -13.09 -17.22
C PRO A 19 8.75 -14.44 -16.49
N PHE A 20 9.82 -15.26 -16.58
CA PHE A 20 9.87 -16.59 -15.98
C PHE A 20 10.55 -16.62 -14.61
N GLN A 21 11.31 -15.58 -14.24
CA GLN A 21 12.10 -15.53 -13.00
C GLN A 21 12.13 -14.09 -12.42
N PRO A 22 10.96 -13.47 -12.13
CA PRO A 22 10.87 -12.08 -11.69
C PRO A 22 11.56 -11.85 -10.33
N GLU A 23 11.61 -12.85 -9.46
CA GLU A 23 12.28 -12.78 -8.16
C GLU A 23 13.79 -12.50 -8.26
N LYS A 24 14.44 -12.92 -9.35
CA LYS A 24 15.88 -12.69 -9.57
C LYS A 24 16.22 -11.24 -9.89
N VAL A 25 15.25 -10.48 -10.38
CA VAL A 25 15.41 -9.07 -10.80
C VAL A 25 14.70 -8.10 -9.84
N ALA A 26 14.22 -8.57 -8.68
CA ALA A 26 13.45 -7.74 -7.74
C ALA A 26 14.18 -6.46 -7.29
N VAL A 27 15.50 -6.53 -7.08
CA VAL A 27 16.31 -5.36 -6.69
C VAL A 27 16.43 -4.36 -7.85
N GLU A 28 16.64 -4.86 -9.07
CA GLU A 28 16.71 -4.03 -10.27
C GLU A 28 15.35 -3.38 -10.57
N ALA A 29 14.27 -4.14 -10.52
CA ALA A 29 12.91 -3.65 -10.66
C ALA A 29 12.58 -2.56 -9.63
N GLY A 30 13.02 -2.71 -8.38
CA GLY A 30 12.90 -1.68 -7.35
C GLY A 30 13.65 -0.38 -7.70
N ARG A 31 14.84 -0.47 -8.31
CA ARG A 31 15.59 0.72 -8.76
C ARG A 31 14.87 1.41 -9.92
N ILE A 32 14.37 0.65 -10.89
CA ILE A 32 13.60 1.19 -12.02
C ILE A 32 12.32 1.85 -11.53
N MET A 33 11.62 1.24 -10.57
CA MET A 33 10.43 1.83 -9.95
C MET A 33 10.73 3.20 -9.34
N LEU A 34 11.81 3.33 -8.57
CA LEU A 34 12.20 4.61 -7.96
C LEU A 34 12.58 5.65 -9.02
N GLN A 35 13.31 5.26 -10.06
CA GLN A 35 13.65 6.15 -11.18
C GLN A 35 12.41 6.65 -11.91
N ARG A 36 11.43 5.77 -12.15
CA ARG A 36 10.16 6.13 -12.80
C ARG A 36 9.34 7.09 -11.93
N ILE A 37 9.28 6.86 -10.63
CA ILE A 37 8.65 7.78 -9.67
C ILE A 37 9.31 9.16 -9.74
N ASP A 38 10.64 9.24 -9.68
CA ASP A 38 11.37 10.51 -9.75
C ASP A 38 11.18 11.22 -11.11
N GLU A 39 11.01 10.48 -12.20
CA GLU A 39 10.66 11.04 -13.50
C GLU A 39 9.26 11.65 -13.51
N LEU A 40 8.26 10.92 -13.01
CA LEU A 40 6.85 11.34 -12.98
C LEU A 40 6.67 12.56 -12.06
N LEU A 41 7.34 12.57 -10.91
CA LEU A 41 7.37 13.73 -10.00
C LEU A 41 7.92 14.98 -10.71
N ARG A 42 9.02 14.85 -11.46
CA ARG A 42 9.60 15.98 -12.21
C ARG A 42 8.70 16.47 -13.34
N LYS A 43 7.98 15.56 -14.00
CA LYS A 43 7.04 15.90 -15.08
C LYS A 43 5.69 16.41 -14.58
N LYS A 44 5.42 16.33 -13.27
CA LYS A 44 4.11 16.64 -12.67
C LYS A 44 2.96 15.82 -13.26
N GLU A 45 3.24 14.56 -13.56
CA GLU A 45 2.24 13.61 -14.09
C GLU A 45 1.56 12.86 -12.95
N ASP A 46 0.25 12.63 -13.06
CA ASP A 46 -0.50 11.84 -12.08
C ASP A 46 -0.10 10.37 -12.17
N PHE A 47 0.22 9.77 -11.03
CA PHE A 47 0.60 8.35 -10.94
C PHE A 47 0.12 7.69 -9.66
N ALA A 48 0.01 6.36 -9.71
CA ALA A 48 -0.28 5.50 -8.58
C ALA A 48 0.88 4.53 -8.35
N LEU A 49 1.12 4.18 -7.10
CA LEU A 49 2.05 3.14 -6.71
C LEU A 49 1.40 2.24 -5.65
N GLU A 50 1.70 0.95 -5.70
CA GLU A 50 1.23 -0.01 -4.71
C GLU A 50 2.35 -0.34 -3.72
N THR A 51 1.99 -0.43 -2.45
CA THR A 51 2.90 -0.84 -1.39
C THR A 51 2.13 -1.44 -0.22
N THR A 52 2.80 -2.28 0.56
CA THR A 52 2.26 -2.84 1.80
C THR A 52 2.35 -1.88 2.99
N LEU A 53 2.89 -0.67 2.78
CA LEU A 53 3.29 0.30 3.81
C LEU A 53 4.31 -0.22 4.84
N ALA A 54 4.80 -1.46 4.72
CA ALA A 54 5.86 -1.98 5.57
C ALA A 54 7.21 -1.29 5.34
N THR A 55 7.42 -0.74 4.14
CA THR A 55 8.63 0.00 3.75
C THR A 55 8.44 1.50 4.00
N ARG A 56 9.34 2.09 4.79
CA ARG A 56 9.26 3.50 5.22
C ARG A 56 9.72 4.50 4.16
N SER A 57 10.49 4.06 3.14
CA SER A 57 11.08 4.97 2.14
C SER A 57 10.03 5.76 1.35
N TYR A 58 8.86 5.18 1.10
CA TYR A 58 7.77 5.87 0.40
C TYR A 58 7.20 7.07 1.16
N ALA A 59 7.36 7.13 2.49
CA ALA A 59 6.99 8.33 3.24
C ALA A 59 7.82 9.56 2.80
N GLN A 60 9.09 9.35 2.42
CA GLN A 60 9.93 10.43 1.87
C GLN A 60 9.49 10.81 0.46
N THR A 61 9.07 9.85 -0.36
CA THR A 61 8.49 10.13 -1.68
C THR A 61 7.24 11.00 -1.57
N ILE A 62 6.33 10.70 -0.62
CA ILE A 62 5.12 11.48 -0.39
C ILE A 62 5.46 12.91 0.04
N LYS A 63 6.39 13.08 0.98
CA LYS A 63 6.84 14.42 1.42
C LYS A 63 7.38 15.24 0.25
N LYS A 64 8.28 14.66 -0.56
CA LYS A 64 8.81 15.30 -1.77
C LYS A 64 7.70 15.67 -2.77
N ALA A 65 6.71 14.79 -2.96
CA ALA A 65 5.59 15.04 -3.84
C ALA A 65 4.77 16.26 -3.38
N ARG A 66 4.48 16.35 -2.07
CA ARG A 66 3.77 17.50 -1.48
C ARG A 66 4.57 18.80 -1.61
N GLU A 67 5.88 18.75 -1.36
CA GLU A 67 6.77 19.91 -1.51
C GLU A 67 6.75 20.51 -2.93
N ILE A 68 6.50 19.70 -3.97
CA ILE A 68 6.43 20.15 -5.37
C ILE A 68 4.99 20.33 -5.89
N GLY A 69 4.00 20.25 -4.99
CA GLY A 69 2.60 20.61 -5.25
C GLY A 69 1.65 19.47 -5.64
N PHE A 70 2.01 18.20 -5.38
CA PHE A 70 1.08 17.09 -5.55
C PHE A 70 0.09 17.01 -4.39
N ASN A 71 -1.14 16.57 -4.70
CA ASN A 71 -2.07 16.04 -3.71
C ASN A 71 -1.92 14.52 -3.63
N VAL A 72 -1.75 14.00 -2.41
CA VAL A 72 -1.55 12.59 -2.15
C VAL A 72 -2.79 11.98 -1.51
N THR A 73 -3.39 11.04 -2.22
CA THR A 73 -4.50 10.21 -1.72
C THR A 73 -4.00 8.81 -1.39
N LEU A 74 -4.20 8.39 -0.14
CA LEU A 74 -3.93 7.03 0.32
C LEU A 74 -5.21 6.20 0.36
N VAL A 75 -5.21 5.07 -0.35
CA VAL A 75 -6.25 4.04 -0.22
C VAL A 75 -5.62 2.84 0.47
N TYR A 76 -5.99 2.58 1.72
CA TYR A 76 -5.43 1.49 2.50
C TYR A 76 -6.43 0.33 2.63
N PHE A 77 -6.09 -0.81 2.01
CA PHE A 77 -6.83 -2.05 2.14
C PHE A 77 -6.29 -2.86 3.32
N TRP A 78 -7.15 -3.07 4.32
CA TRP A 78 -6.84 -3.86 5.49
C TRP A 78 -7.64 -5.16 5.51
N LEU A 79 -7.09 -6.16 6.21
CA LEU A 79 -7.74 -7.44 6.48
C LEU A 79 -7.80 -7.64 7.99
N THR A 80 -8.86 -8.25 8.48
CA THR A 80 -9.13 -8.43 9.91
C THR A 80 -8.14 -9.32 10.64
N SER A 81 -7.31 -10.07 9.92
CA SER A 81 -6.22 -10.88 10.46
C SER A 81 -5.11 -11.16 9.43
N PRO A 82 -3.86 -11.38 9.87
CA PRO A 82 -2.78 -11.84 8.99
C PRO A 82 -3.02 -13.26 8.47
N GLU A 83 -3.79 -14.10 9.17
CA GLU A 83 -4.21 -15.43 8.72
C GLU A 83 -5.03 -15.35 7.43
N LEU A 84 -5.90 -14.34 7.31
CA LEU A 84 -6.67 -14.13 6.09
C LEU A 84 -5.76 -13.74 4.91
N ALA A 85 -4.72 -12.95 5.16
CA ALA A 85 -3.71 -12.62 4.15
C ALA A 85 -2.95 -13.88 3.70
N ILE A 86 -2.55 -14.73 4.65
CA ILE A 86 -1.90 -16.02 4.37
C ILE A 86 -2.80 -16.92 3.52
N GLN A 87 -4.09 -17.03 3.88
CA GLN A 87 -5.04 -17.84 3.12
C GLN A 87 -5.22 -17.33 1.69
N ARG A 88 -5.29 -15.99 1.50
CA ARG A 88 -5.38 -15.39 0.16
C ARG A 88 -4.13 -15.66 -0.67
N VAL A 89 -2.94 -15.60 -0.07
CA VAL A 89 -1.69 -15.96 -0.76
C VAL A 89 -1.70 -17.44 -1.15
N LYS A 90 -2.14 -18.35 -0.26
CA LYS A 90 -2.27 -19.78 -0.56
C LYS A 90 -3.21 -20.04 -1.74
N ASN A 91 -4.38 -19.41 -1.76
CA ASN A 91 -5.33 -19.54 -2.87
C ASN A 91 -4.72 -19.02 -4.19
N ARG A 92 -4.09 -17.84 -4.17
CA ARG A 92 -3.41 -17.28 -5.33
C ARG A 92 -2.31 -18.19 -5.86
N VAL A 93 -1.53 -18.82 -4.99
CA VAL A 93 -0.48 -19.78 -5.38
C VAL A 93 -1.08 -21.02 -6.03
N ALA A 94 -2.20 -21.54 -5.50
CA ALA A 94 -2.93 -22.64 -6.13
C ALA A 94 -3.45 -22.29 -7.53
N GLU A 95 -3.73 -21.02 -7.78
CA GLU A 95 -4.12 -20.46 -9.09
C GLU A 95 -2.91 -20.06 -9.97
N GLY A 96 -1.67 -20.36 -9.54
CA GLY A 96 -0.45 -20.13 -10.33
C GLY A 96 0.24 -18.77 -10.09
N GLY A 97 -0.17 -18.01 -9.08
CA GLY A 97 0.48 -16.75 -8.71
C GLY A 97 1.68 -16.91 -7.75
N HIS A 98 2.32 -15.78 -7.42
CA HIS A 98 3.56 -15.77 -6.61
C HIS A 98 3.31 -16.08 -5.12
N ASN A 99 4.22 -16.86 -4.52
CA ASN A 99 4.20 -17.18 -3.10
C ASN A 99 4.93 -16.12 -2.26
N ILE A 100 4.45 -15.86 -1.04
CA ILE A 100 5.15 -15.03 -0.06
C ILE A 100 5.22 -15.82 1.24
N PRO A 101 6.40 -15.97 1.87
CA PRO A 101 6.52 -16.69 3.14
C PRO A 101 5.61 -16.13 4.24
N GLU A 102 5.03 -16.98 5.08
CA GLU A 102 4.05 -16.59 6.09
C GLU A 102 4.63 -15.60 7.11
N GLU A 103 5.89 -15.79 7.52
CA GLU A 103 6.59 -14.88 8.43
C GLU A 103 6.78 -13.49 7.82
N VAL A 104 7.00 -13.42 6.50
CA VAL A 104 7.09 -12.15 5.77
C VAL A 104 5.74 -11.46 5.74
N ILE A 105 4.64 -12.20 5.53
CA ILE A 105 3.27 -11.68 5.55
C ILE A 105 2.95 -11.10 6.93
N ARG A 106 3.15 -11.87 8.00
CA ARG A 106 2.87 -11.46 9.39
C ARG A 106 3.66 -10.21 9.77
N ARG A 107 4.97 -10.20 9.48
CA ARG A 107 5.83 -9.04 9.73
C ARG A 107 5.36 -7.81 8.97
N ARG A 108 5.01 -7.94 7.69
CA ARG A 108 4.55 -6.82 6.86
C ARG A 108 3.20 -6.30 7.31
N TYR A 109 2.29 -7.17 7.74
CA TYR A 109 0.97 -6.82 8.25
C TYR A 109 1.07 -5.85 9.45
N ILE A 110 1.80 -6.24 10.51
CA ILE A 110 1.97 -5.40 11.70
C ILE A 110 2.73 -4.10 11.38
N LYS A 111 3.84 -4.19 10.63
CA LYS A 111 4.61 -3.01 10.23
C LYS A 111 3.79 -2.04 9.38
N GLY A 112 2.98 -2.56 8.45
CA GLY A 112 2.11 -1.77 7.59
C GLY A 112 1.09 -0.98 8.39
N VAL A 113 0.40 -1.61 9.35
CA VAL A 113 -0.55 -0.93 10.23
C VAL A 113 0.13 0.12 11.11
N LYS A 114 1.28 -0.19 11.72
CA LYS A 114 2.03 0.82 12.49
C LYS A 114 2.43 2.02 11.64
N ASN A 115 3.01 1.78 10.48
CA ASN A 115 3.46 2.84 9.59
C ASN A 115 2.27 3.63 9.03
N LEU A 116 1.12 3.00 8.76
CA LEU A 116 -0.09 3.69 8.35
C LEU A 116 -0.39 4.86 9.29
N PHE A 117 -0.52 4.58 10.58
CA PHE A 117 -0.85 5.59 11.58
C PHE A 117 0.29 6.55 11.88
N GLN A 118 1.54 6.06 11.94
CA GLN A 118 2.67 6.87 12.41
C GLN A 118 3.34 7.69 11.31
N LEU A 119 3.30 7.21 10.06
CA LEU A 119 4.09 7.79 8.98
C LEU A 119 3.25 8.29 7.83
N PHE A 120 2.18 7.59 7.46
CA PHE A 120 1.45 7.85 6.21
C PHE A 120 0.23 8.74 6.41
N ILE A 121 -0.63 8.46 7.39
CA ILE A 121 -1.80 9.29 7.72
C ILE A 121 -1.41 10.78 7.88
N PRO A 122 -0.38 11.15 8.68
CA PRO A 122 -0.04 12.56 8.89
C PRO A 122 0.47 13.31 7.66
N ILE A 123 0.85 12.60 6.59
CA ILE A 123 1.50 13.19 5.41
C ILE A 123 0.69 13.03 4.12
N CYS A 124 -0.53 12.49 4.19
CA CYS A 124 -1.42 12.36 3.05
C CYS A 124 -2.54 13.40 3.13
N ASP A 125 -2.81 14.09 2.02
CA ASP A 125 -3.87 15.10 1.95
C ASP A 125 -5.27 14.48 2.07
N TYR A 126 -5.42 13.23 1.64
CA TYR A 126 -6.60 12.42 1.89
C TYR A 126 -6.22 10.97 2.15
N TRP A 127 -6.93 10.31 3.06
CA TRP A 127 -6.79 8.88 3.27
C TRP A 127 -8.15 8.23 3.49
N ILE A 128 -8.27 7.00 2.99
CA ILE A 128 -9.41 6.12 3.22
C ILE A 128 -8.91 4.74 3.60
N ILE A 129 -9.54 4.15 4.61
CA ILE A 129 -9.26 2.79 5.06
C ILE A 129 -10.47 1.93 4.73
N ILE A 130 -10.18 0.79 4.11
CA ILE A 130 -11.18 -0.17 3.64
C ILE A 130 -10.88 -1.52 4.29
N ASP A 131 -11.88 -2.08 4.95
CA ASP A 131 -11.88 -3.49 5.35
C ASP A 131 -12.28 -4.31 4.14
N ASN A 132 -11.30 -5.01 3.60
CA ASN A 132 -11.48 -5.90 2.46
C ASN A 132 -11.52 -7.37 2.89
N SER A 133 -11.88 -7.67 4.15
CA SER A 133 -11.94 -9.04 4.66
C SER A 133 -13.06 -9.86 4.03
N GLN A 134 -14.17 -9.21 3.68
CA GLN A 134 -15.36 -9.81 3.11
C GLN A 134 -15.77 -9.10 1.82
N THR A 135 -16.69 -9.70 1.08
CA THR A 135 -17.29 -9.11 -0.12
C THR A 135 -18.80 -8.95 0.12
N PRO A 136 -19.37 -7.75 -0.04
CA PRO A 136 -18.72 -6.49 -0.42
C PRO A 136 -17.76 -5.96 0.67
N TYR A 137 -16.79 -5.15 0.25
CA TYR A 137 -15.88 -4.46 1.17
C TYR A 137 -16.63 -3.41 2.00
N ASN A 138 -16.06 -3.03 3.15
CA ASN A 138 -16.61 -1.98 4.00
C ASN A 138 -15.59 -0.85 4.14
N ILE A 139 -16.01 0.40 3.90
CA ILE A 139 -15.18 1.55 4.28
C ILE A 139 -15.20 1.64 5.81
N VAL A 140 -14.02 1.81 6.41
CA VAL A 140 -13.83 1.87 7.86
C VAL A 140 -13.83 3.31 8.33
N ALA A 141 -12.94 4.12 7.76
CA ALA A 141 -12.79 5.53 8.09
C ALA A 141 -12.11 6.27 6.94
N GLU A 142 -12.31 7.59 6.89
CA GLU A 142 -11.62 8.50 5.98
C GLU A 142 -11.24 9.80 6.69
N GLY A 143 -10.21 10.46 6.18
CA GLY A 143 -9.70 11.67 6.79
C GLY A 143 -8.72 12.44 5.91
N GLN A 144 -8.21 13.53 6.46
CA GLN A 144 -7.22 14.42 5.85
C GLN A 144 -6.14 14.68 6.88
N GLU A 145 -4.89 14.38 6.54
CA GLU A 145 -3.77 14.45 7.48
C GLU A 145 -4.11 13.73 8.80
N GLU A 146 -3.95 14.36 9.95
CA GLU A 146 -4.30 13.78 11.25
C GLU A 146 -5.80 13.88 11.60
N GLN A 147 -6.59 14.62 10.82
CA GLN A 147 -8.02 14.79 11.07
C GLN A 147 -8.82 13.62 10.50
N VAL A 148 -9.47 12.87 11.38
CA VAL A 148 -10.50 11.89 10.99
C VAL A 148 -11.78 12.62 10.61
N LEU A 149 -12.22 12.50 9.36
CA LEU A 149 -13.43 13.15 8.87
C LEU A 149 -14.68 12.30 9.16
N LYS A 150 -14.58 10.98 8.97
CA LYS A 150 -15.70 10.07 9.16
C LYS A 150 -15.22 8.68 9.57
N ILE A 151 -15.87 8.12 10.59
CA ILE A 151 -15.75 6.71 10.95
C ILE A 151 -17.07 6.05 10.57
N GLN A 152 -17.00 5.07 9.67
CA GLN A 152 -18.17 4.39 9.11
C GLN A 152 -18.39 3.03 9.80
N ASN A 153 -17.33 2.40 10.29
CA ASN A 153 -17.39 1.18 11.09
C ASN A 153 -16.53 1.31 12.35
N GLN A 154 -17.18 1.67 13.46
CA GLN A 154 -16.51 1.92 14.75
C GLN A 154 -15.78 0.69 15.29
N ILE A 155 -16.40 -0.49 15.20
CA ILE A 155 -15.84 -1.75 15.72
C ILE A 155 -14.55 -2.11 14.99
N VAL A 156 -14.56 -2.01 13.66
CA VAL A 156 -13.38 -2.30 12.84
C VAL A 156 -12.29 -1.24 13.04
N TRP A 157 -12.67 0.03 13.16
CA TRP A 157 -11.75 1.12 13.45
C TRP A 157 -11.02 0.93 14.78
N GLU A 158 -11.72 0.59 15.85
CA GLU A 158 -11.12 0.30 17.16
C GLU A 158 -10.16 -0.88 17.11
N LYS A 159 -10.56 -1.97 16.44
CA LYS A 159 -9.69 -3.14 16.24
C LYS A 159 -8.41 -2.79 15.47
N LEU A 160 -8.52 -2.01 14.40
CA LEU A 160 -7.37 -1.56 13.63
C LEU A 160 -6.46 -0.62 14.43
N ASN A 161 -7.04 0.30 15.20
CA ASN A 161 -6.29 1.21 16.07
C ASN A 161 -5.52 0.47 17.16
N ALA A 162 -6.08 -0.60 17.74
CA ALA A 162 -5.39 -1.40 18.74
C ALA A 162 -4.06 -1.97 18.18
N LEU A 163 -4.05 -2.43 16.92
CA LEU A 163 -2.87 -2.97 16.23
C LEU A 163 -1.75 -1.95 16.03
N ARG A 164 -2.02 -0.64 16.14
CA ARG A 164 -0.98 0.42 16.11
C ARG A 164 0.03 0.25 17.25
N HIS A 165 -0.39 -0.37 18.36
CA HIS A 165 0.38 -0.46 19.60
C HIS A 165 1.07 -1.82 19.82
N GLU A 166 0.85 -2.82 18.96
CA GLU A 166 1.46 -4.16 19.04
C GLU A 166 2.87 -4.23 18.44
#